data_AF-A0AB37KNR2-F1
#
_entry.id   AF-A0AB37KNR2-F1
#
_cell.length_a   1.000
_cell.length_b   1.000
_cell.length_c   1.000
_cell.angle_alpha   90.00
_cell.angle_beta   90.00
_cell.angle_gamma   90.00
#
_symmetry.space_group_name_H-M   'P 1'
#
loop_
_entity.id
_entity.type
_entity.pdbx_description
1 polymer ?
#
loop_
_entity_poly.entity_id
_entity_poly.type
_entity_poly.pdbx_seq_one_letter_code
_entity_poly.pdbx_strand_id
1 'polypeptide(L)'
;MATITQDMRYRLSLIKYAERFGVTKAAIKYKTNRQYIYRWKRRYDGSIESLRDRSRRPHHHPNQHTPEEIKLIFDMRRRNPNAGLVVFWVKLKQRGYSRSIPGLYRFLRKQGIMAVHPPNPKYIPKPYEQMDYPGQRIQVDVKFVPSACLKNPKVIGKQFFQYTAIDEYSRWRFVEAFEEHNTYSSAM
;
A
#
# COMPACT_ATOMS: atom_id res chain seq x y z
N MET A 1 19.87 -13.90 20.79
CA MET A 1 20.08 -15.35 21.06
C MET A 1 19.01 -16.13 20.31
N ALA A 2 19.37 -17.05 19.43
CA ALA A 2 18.39 -17.89 18.75
C ALA A 2 17.86 -18.94 19.74
N THR A 3 16.61 -18.80 20.16
CA THR A 3 15.98 -19.71 21.11
C THR A 3 15.79 -21.07 20.47
N ILE A 4 16.46 -22.10 21.00
CA ILE A 4 16.27 -23.49 20.58
C ILE A 4 14.80 -23.86 20.81
N THR A 5 14.11 -24.32 19.76
CA THR A 5 12.69 -24.64 19.84
C THR A 5 12.44 -25.92 20.65
N GLN A 6 11.26 -26.04 21.26
CA GLN A 6 10.84 -27.24 21.98
C GLN A 6 10.89 -28.50 21.09
N ASP A 7 10.55 -28.34 19.81
CA ASP A 7 10.64 -29.41 18.81
C ASP A 7 12.06 -29.92 18.60
N MET A 8 13.06 -29.03 18.57
CA MET A 8 14.47 -29.42 18.41
C MET A 8 14.95 -30.20 19.63
N ARG A 9 14.57 -29.77 20.85
CA ARG A 9 14.88 -30.50 22.10
C ARG A 9 14.20 -31.87 22.13
N TYR A 10 12.93 -31.93 21.72
CA TYR A 10 12.19 -33.19 21.60
C TYR A 10 12.89 -34.15 20.64
N ARG A 11 13.24 -33.69 19.42
CA ARG A 11 13.96 -34.49 18.41
C ARG A 11 15.32 -34.95 18.93
N LEU A 12 16.05 -34.10 19.64
CA LEU A 12 17.34 -34.46 20.24
C LEU A 12 17.18 -35.57 21.29
N SER A 13 16.18 -35.45 22.17
CA SER A 13 15.89 -36.48 23.19
C SER A 13 15.51 -37.82 22.54
N LEU A 14 14.72 -37.77 21.47
CA LEU A 14 14.29 -38.92 20.70
C LEU A 14 15.46 -39.62 20.00
N ILE A 15 16.42 -38.87 19.44
CA ILE A 15 17.64 -39.43 18.84
C ILE A 15 18.53 -40.06 19.90
N LYS A 16 18.85 -39.34 20.99
CA LYS A 16 19.68 -39.85 22.09
C LYS A 16 19.09 -41.14 22.68
N TYR A 17 17.77 -41.21 22.84
CA TYR A 17 17.10 -42.42 23.29
C TYR A 17 17.17 -43.55 22.27
N ALA A 18 17.01 -43.25 20.97
CA ALA A 18 17.13 -44.24 19.90
C ALA A 18 18.57 -44.77 19.73
N GLU A 19 19.59 -43.98 20.04
CA GLU A 19 21.00 -44.41 20.08
C GLU A 19 21.27 -45.36 21.25
N ARG A 20 20.70 -45.07 22.44
CA ARG A 20 20.92 -45.88 23.65
C ARG A 20 20.10 -47.18 23.68
N PHE A 21 18.85 -47.15 23.20
CA PHE A 21 17.89 -48.26 23.38
C PHE A 21 17.37 -48.85 22.07
N GLY A 22 17.80 -48.32 20.93
CA GLY A 22 17.33 -48.73 19.61
C GLY A 22 16.05 -48.03 19.15
N VAL A 23 15.85 -47.99 17.82
CA VAL A 23 14.78 -47.25 17.15
C VAL A 23 13.38 -47.78 17.52
N THR A 24 13.21 -49.09 17.71
CA THR A 24 11.91 -49.69 18.05
C THR A 24 11.42 -49.25 19.43
N LYS A 25 12.31 -49.29 20.44
CA LYS A 25 11.97 -48.82 21.80
C LYS A 25 11.70 -47.31 21.82
N ALA A 26 12.43 -46.54 21.02
CA ALA A 26 12.21 -45.11 20.86
C ALA A 26 10.84 -44.81 20.22
N ALA A 27 10.46 -45.54 19.17
CA ALA A 27 9.16 -45.39 18.52
C ALA A 27 8.00 -45.59 19.50
N ILE A 28 8.07 -46.65 20.32
CA ILE A 28 7.08 -46.98 21.35
C ILE A 28 7.04 -45.87 22.42
N LYS A 29 8.19 -45.52 23.01
CA LYS A 29 8.27 -44.53 24.10
C LYS A 29 7.75 -43.16 23.69
N TYR A 30 8.14 -42.70 22.51
CA TYR A 30 7.81 -41.35 22.03
C TYR A 30 6.51 -41.31 21.22
N LYS A 31 5.81 -42.44 21.08
CA LYS A 31 4.57 -42.58 20.28
C LYS A 31 4.75 -42.06 18.85
N THR A 32 5.85 -42.44 18.22
CA THR A 32 6.18 -42.06 16.82
C THR A 32 6.42 -43.29 15.96
N ASN A 33 6.50 -43.10 14.63
CA ASN A 33 6.84 -44.19 13.72
C ASN A 33 8.38 -44.31 13.53
N ARG A 34 8.85 -45.50 13.16
CA ARG A 34 10.29 -45.79 12.95
C ARG A 34 10.90 -44.92 11.85
N GLN A 35 10.14 -44.63 10.78
CA GLN A 35 10.61 -43.84 9.65
C GLN A 35 10.92 -42.38 10.05
N TYR A 36 10.13 -41.80 10.95
CA TYR A 36 10.32 -40.47 11.51
C TYR A 36 11.66 -40.39 12.26
N ILE A 37 11.97 -41.41 13.06
CA ILE A 37 13.24 -41.50 13.80
C ILE A 37 14.40 -41.64 12.83
N TYR A 38 14.32 -42.55 11.85
CA TYR A 38 15.39 -42.70 10.84
C TYR A 38 15.63 -41.43 10.03
N ARG A 39 14.56 -40.69 9.67
CA ARG A 39 14.67 -39.39 8.98
C ARG A 39 15.47 -38.39 9.80
N TRP A 40 15.23 -38.31 11.11
CA TRP A 40 15.94 -37.38 11.99
C TRP A 40 17.36 -37.85 12.33
N LYS A 41 17.58 -39.16 12.54
CA LYS A 41 18.93 -39.72 12.67
C LYS A 41 19.80 -39.42 11.45
N ARG A 42 19.25 -39.56 10.23
CA ARG A 42 19.97 -39.22 8.98
C ARG A 42 20.31 -37.72 8.87
N ARG A 43 19.54 -36.84 9.52
CA ARG A 43 19.78 -35.40 9.53
C ARG A 43 20.70 -34.95 10.66
N TYR A 44 20.90 -35.78 11.68
CA TYR A 44 21.67 -35.42 12.87
C TYR A 44 23.17 -35.54 12.60
N ASP A 45 23.87 -34.42 12.71
CA ASP A 45 25.32 -34.29 12.48
C ASP A 45 26.09 -34.10 13.80
N GLY A 46 25.40 -34.22 14.95
CA GLY A 46 25.93 -33.91 16.28
C GLY A 46 25.53 -32.53 16.80
N SER A 47 25.04 -31.64 15.94
CA SER A 47 24.50 -30.33 16.34
C SER A 47 22.99 -30.38 16.52
N ILE A 48 22.47 -29.65 17.51
CA ILE A 48 21.03 -29.49 17.69
C ILE A 48 20.39 -28.74 16.50
N GLU A 49 21.15 -27.88 15.81
CA GLU A 49 20.68 -27.08 14.69
C GLU A 49 20.27 -27.93 13.48
N SER A 50 20.88 -29.08 13.28
CA SER A 50 20.53 -29.98 12.17
C SER A 50 19.13 -30.59 12.32
N LEU A 51 18.56 -30.55 13.53
CA LEU A 51 17.20 -30.98 13.85
C LEU A 51 16.14 -29.91 13.61
N ARG A 52 16.54 -28.75 13.08
CA ARG A 52 15.61 -27.69 12.65
C ARG A 52 14.76 -28.17 11.47
N ASP A 53 13.52 -27.69 11.42
CA ASP A 53 12.70 -27.87 10.22
C ASP A 53 13.31 -27.13 9.04
N ARG A 54 13.51 -27.87 7.95
CA ARG A 54 13.85 -27.28 6.65
C ARG A 54 12.60 -26.62 6.06
N SER A 55 12.83 -25.63 5.20
CA SER A 55 11.75 -25.00 4.44
C SER A 55 10.91 -26.06 3.72
N ARG A 56 9.59 -25.98 3.89
CA ARG A 56 8.60 -26.80 3.17
C ARG A 56 8.14 -26.11 1.88
N ARG A 57 8.73 -24.98 1.52
CA ARG A 57 8.35 -24.21 0.34
C ARG A 57 8.75 -24.98 -0.92
N PRO A 58 7.88 -25.05 -1.95
CA PRO A 58 8.25 -25.59 -3.25
C PRO A 58 9.51 -24.91 -3.80
N HIS A 59 10.41 -25.70 -4.39
CA HIS A 59 11.62 -25.18 -5.04
C HIS A 59 11.29 -24.33 -6.28
N HIS A 60 10.22 -24.68 -6.98
CA HIS A 60 9.75 -24.00 -8.19
C HIS A 60 8.23 -23.86 -8.16
N HIS A 61 7.72 -22.80 -8.78
CA HIS A 61 6.29 -22.61 -9.01
C HIS A 61 6.08 -22.24 -10.48
N PRO A 62 5.12 -22.85 -11.20
CA PRO A 62 4.92 -22.61 -12.64
C PRO A 62 4.65 -21.13 -12.98
N ASN A 63 3.98 -20.41 -12.07
CA ASN A 63 3.73 -18.97 -12.22
C ASN A 63 4.77 -18.08 -11.54
N GLN A 64 5.98 -18.58 -11.27
CA GLN A 64 7.06 -17.71 -10.80
C GLN A 64 7.48 -16.74 -11.91
N HIS A 65 7.88 -15.53 -11.53
CA HIS A 65 8.47 -14.59 -12.48
C HIS A 65 9.70 -15.19 -13.14
N THR A 66 9.77 -15.10 -14.46
CA THR A 66 10.95 -15.55 -15.21
C THR A 66 12.08 -14.53 -15.07
N PRO A 67 13.34 -14.91 -15.33
CA PRO A 67 14.46 -13.98 -15.31
C PRO A 67 14.25 -12.76 -16.24
N GLU A 68 13.60 -12.97 -17.38
CA GLU A 68 13.29 -11.92 -18.36
C GLU A 68 12.26 -10.93 -17.80
N GLU A 69 11.19 -11.45 -17.17
CA GLU A 69 10.17 -10.61 -16.51
C GLU A 69 10.79 -9.79 -15.38
N ILE A 70 11.69 -10.40 -14.60
CA ILE A 70 12.40 -9.73 -13.50
C ILE A 70 13.27 -8.60 -14.05
N LYS A 71 14.07 -8.87 -15.08
CA LYS A 71 14.92 -7.87 -15.74
C LYS A 71 14.08 -6.71 -16.28
N LEU A 72 12.98 -7.01 -16.96
CA LEU A 72 12.04 -6.01 -17.48
C LEU A 72 11.49 -5.12 -16.35
N ILE A 73 11.04 -5.72 -15.24
CA ILE A 73 10.54 -4.98 -14.08
C ILE A 73 11.60 -4.01 -13.55
N PHE A 74 12.84 -4.47 -13.33
CA PHE A 74 13.91 -3.62 -12.81
C PHE A 74 14.30 -2.49 -13.78
N ASP A 75 14.49 -2.81 -15.05
CA ASP A 75 14.85 -1.83 -16.08
C ASP A 75 13.78 -0.76 -16.24
N MET A 76 12.50 -1.14 -16.20
CA MET A 76 11.40 -0.19 -16.27
C MET A 76 11.25 0.63 -14.99
N ARG A 77 11.46 0.01 -13.83
CA ARG A 77 11.33 0.69 -12.52
C ARG A 77 12.38 1.78 -12.36
N ARG A 78 13.62 1.52 -12.77
CA ARG A 78 14.71 2.51 -12.80
C ARG A 78 14.35 3.76 -13.61
N ARG A 79 13.65 3.59 -14.75
CA ARG A 79 13.22 4.70 -15.63
C ARG A 79 11.89 5.33 -15.21
N ASN A 80 11.15 4.72 -14.28
CA ASN A 80 9.82 5.15 -13.86
C ASN A 80 9.67 5.04 -12.32
N PRO A 81 10.48 5.79 -11.53
CA PRO A 81 10.51 5.64 -10.07
C PRO A 81 9.17 6.01 -9.42
N ASN A 82 8.48 7.01 -9.97
CA ASN A 82 7.25 7.58 -9.40
C ASN A 82 5.99 6.91 -9.96
N ALA A 83 6.12 5.95 -10.89
CA ALA A 83 4.95 5.30 -11.47
C ALA A 83 4.24 4.44 -10.42
N GLY A 84 3.00 4.82 -10.13
CA GLY A 84 2.09 4.04 -9.29
C GLY A 84 1.87 2.63 -9.86
N LEU A 85 1.46 1.70 -8.99
CA LEU A 85 1.36 0.27 -9.30
C LEU A 85 0.60 -0.02 -10.61
N VAL A 86 -0.58 0.58 -10.77
CA VAL A 86 -1.46 0.31 -11.93
C VAL A 86 -0.83 0.85 -13.22
N VAL A 87 -0.37 2.10 -13.21
CA VAL A 87 0.31 2.71 -14.36
C VAL A 87 1.56 1.92 -14.76
N PHE A 88 2.34 1.50 -13.75
CA PHE A 88 3.53 0.70 -13.97
C PHE A 88 3.20 -0.67 -14.57
N TRP A 89 2.13 -1.32 -14.10
CA TRP A 89 1.64 -2.58 -14.66
C TRP A 89 1.18 -2.44 -16.12
N VAL A 90 0.45 -1.37 -16.46
CA VAL A 90 0.01 -1.11 -17.84
C VAL A 90 1.22 -0.94 -18.77
N LYS A 91 2.24 -0.17 -18.34
CA LYS A 91 3.49 0.00 -19.09
C LYS A 91 4.23 -1.33 -19.28
N LEU A 92 4.24 -2.19 -18.27
CA LEU A 92 4.81 -3.54 -18.36
C LEU A 92 4.01 -4.41 -19.35
N LYS A 93 2.68 -4.35 -19.31
CA LYS A 93 1.78 -5.10 -20.20
C LYS A 93 2.02 -4.77 -21.67
N GLN A 94 2.22 -3.49 -21.98
CA GLN A 94 2.57 -3.04 -23.33
C GLN A 94 3.90 -3.62 -23.83
N ARG A 95 4.77 -4.10 -22.94
CA ARG A 95 6.05 -4.76 -23.27
C ARG A 95 6.01 -6.29 -23.09
N GLY A 96 4.82 -6.89 -23.10
CA GLY A 96 4.66 -8.35 -23.07
C GLY A 96 4.64 -8.98 -21.67
N TYR A 97 4.62 -8.20 -20.59
CA TYR A 97 4.44 -8.75 -19.24
C TYR A 97 3.06 -9.41 -19.11
N SER A 98 2.98 -10.65 -18.61
CA SER A 98 1.71 -11.40 -18.61
C SER A 98 1.01 -11.45 -17.25
N ARG A 99 1.74 -11.23 -16.14
CA ARG A 99 1.23 -11.52 -14.79
C ARG A 99 0.21 -10.51 -14.30
N SER A 100 -0.54 -10.91 -13.28
CA SER A 100 -1.58 -10.08 -12.65
C SER A 100 -0.99 -8.92 -11.83
N ILE A 101 -1.81 -7.88 -11.60
CA ILE A 101 -1.47 -6.73 -10.76
C ILE A 101 -1.07 -7.16 -9.33
N PRO A 102 -1.81 -8.05 -8.63
CA PRO A 102 -1.40 -8.50 -7.30
C PRO A 102 -0.10 -9.30 -7.31
N GLY A 103 0.19 -10.02 -8.40
CA GLY A 103 1.47 -10.71 -8.59
C GLY A 103 2.64 -9.73 -8.67
N LEU A 104 2.48 -8.66 -9.45
CA LEU A 104 3.45 -7.58 -9.53
C LEU A 104 3.62 -6.87 -8.17
N TYR A 105 2.53 -6.54 -7.48
CA TYR A 105 2.58 -5.90 -6.16
C TYR A 105 3.39 -6.71 -5.15
N ARG A 106 3.08 -8.02 -5.02
CA ARG A 106 3.82 -8.91 -4.11
C ARG A 106 5.30 -9.00 -4.47
N PHE A 107 5.62 -9.03 -5.76
CA PHE A 107 7.00 -9.01 -6.23
C PHE A 107 7.72 -7.72 -5.83
N LEU A 108 7.14 -6.55 -6.16
CA LEU A 108 7.72 -5.24 -5.86
C LEU A 108 7.92 -5.03 -4.36
N ARG A 109 6.93 -5.40 -3.54
CA ARG A 109 7.01 -5.31 -2.08
C ARG A 109 8.11 -6.20 -1.52
N LYS A 110 8.21 -7.45 -2.00
CA LYS A 110 9.26 -8.39 -1.57
C LYS A 110 10.67 -7.89 -1.91
N GLN A 111 10.81 -7.22 -3.04
CA GLN A 111 12.09 -6.67 -3.51
C GLN A 111 12.39 -5.26 -2.98
N GLY A 112 11.48 -4.64 -2.22
CA GLY A 112 11.67 -3.29 -1.66
C GLY A 112 11.66 -2.16 -2.69
N ILE A 113 11.20 -2.40 -3.93
CA ILE A 113 11.21 -1.43 -5.04
C ILE A 113 9.83 -0.84 -5.31
N MET A 114 9.11 -0.48 -4.24
CA MET A 114 7.82 0.21 -4.35
C MET A 114 7.98 1.62 -4.91
N ALA A 115 6.87 2.22 -5.38
CA ALA A 115 6.92 3.54 -5.99
C ALA A 115 7.23 4.56 -4.90
N VAL A 116 8.14 5.47 -5.19
CA VAL A 116 8.40 6.60 -4.28
C VAL A 116 7.43 7.68 -4.67
N HIS A 117 6.43 7.93 -3.82
CA HIS A 117 5.55 9.06 -4.02
C HIS A 117 6.31 10.33 -3.69
N PRO A 118 6.37 11.31 -4.61
CA PRO A 118 6.90 12.62 -4.26
C PRO A 118 6.04 13.20 -3.12
N PRO A 119 6.63 13.93 -2.17
CA PRO A 119 5.85 14.62 -1.17
C PRO A 119 4.90 15.60 -1.86
N ASN A 120 3.68 15.74 -1.34
CA ASN A 120 2.78 16.79 -1.78
C ASN A 120 3.49 18.15 -1.59
N PRO A 121 3.41 19.07 -2.57
CA PRO A 121 4.00 20.39 -2.41
C PRO A 121 3.40 21.04 -1.16
N LYS A 122 4.25 21.48 -0.25
CA LYS A 122 3.79 22.23 0.93
C LYS A 122 3.28 23.58 0.46
N TYR A 123 2.13 23.99 0.97
CA TYR A 123 1.62 25.34 0.74
C TYR A 123 2.58 26.35 1.38
N ILE A 124 3.07 27.29 0.57
CA ILE A 124 3.88 28.41 1.04
C ILE A 124 2.90 29.59 1.17
N PRO A 125 2.61 30.07 2.40
CA PRO A 125 1.71 31.21 2.57
C PRO A 125 2.35 32.44 1.93
N LYS A 126 1.56 33.17 1.15
CA LYS A 126 1.96 34.50 0.68
C LYS A 126 1.93 35.46 1.88
N PRO A 127 2.88 36.40 1.99
CA PRO A 127 2.78 37.48 2.97
C PRO A 127 1.41 38.17 2.87
N TYR A 128 0.74 38.34 4.00
CA TYR A 128 -0.53 39.05 4.05
C TYR A 128 -0.26 40.54 4.11
N GLU A 129 -0.60 41.26 3.03
CA GLU A 129 -0.62 42.71 3.03
C GLU A 129 -1.85 43.17 3.81
N GLN A 130 -1.60 43.85 4.93
CA GLN A 130 -2.63 44.47 5.76
C GLN A 130 -3.22 45.68 5.04
N MET A 131 -4.53 45.85 5.16
CA MET A 131 -5.24 47.01 4.63
C MET A 131 -5.31 48.12 5.71
N ASP A 132 -5.31 49.37 5.26
CA ASP A 132 -5.31 50.58 6.07
C ASP A 132 -6.70 51.23 6.16
N TYR A 133 -7.59 50.99 5.20
CA TYR A 133 -8.94 51.58 5.18
C TYR A 133 -10.01 50.67 4.54
N PRO A 134 -11.31 50.85 4.88
CA PRO A 134 -12.41 50.09 4.27
C PRO A 134 -12.46 50.24 2.74
N GLY A 135 -12.71 49.14 2.03
CA GLY A 135 -12.83 49.14 0.57
C GLY A 135 -11.51 49.10 -0.20
N GLN A 136 -10.35 49.09 0.49
CA GLN A 136 -9.04 48.96 -0.16
C GLN A 136 -8.84 47.60 -0.83
N ARG A 137 -9.39 46.52 -0.26
CA ARG A 137 -9.37 45.18 -0.86
C ARG A 137 -10.69 44.45 -0.60
N ILE A 138 -11.39 44.16 -1.69
CA ILE A 138 -12.63 43.40 -1.69
C ILE A 138 -12.37 42.05 -2.33
N GLN A 139 -12.57 40.98 -1.57
CA GLN A 139 -12.54 39.62 -2.10
C GLN A 139 -13.91 39.27 -2.67
N VAL A 140 -13.95 38.97 -3.97
CA VAL A 140 -15.14 38.47 -4.65
C VAL A 140 -14.97 36.97 -4.90
N ASP A 141 -15.92 36.17 -4.46
CA ASP A 141 -15.95 34.72 -4.65
C ASP A 141 -17.31 34.28 -5.20
N VAL A 142 -17.29 33.27 -6.07
CA VAL A 142 -18.49 32.67 -6.65
C VAL A 142 -18.51 31.19 -6.35
N LYS A 143 -19.57 30.73 -5.70
CA LYS A 143 -19.76 29.31 -5.37
C LYS A 143 -20.96 28.72 -6.10
N PHE A 144 -20.72 27.57 -6.73
CA PHE A 144 -21.77 26.74 -7.31
C PHE A 144 -22.57 26.11 -6.18
N VAL A 145 -23.87 26.39 -6.12
CA VAL A 145 -24.76 25.82 -5.11
C VAL A 145 -25.12 24.39 -5.55
N PRO A 146 -24.77 23.35 -4.77
CA PRO A 146 -25.13 21.98 -5.12
C PRO A 146 -26.65 21.80 -5.15
N SER A 147 -27.16 21.04 -6.12
CA SER A 147 -28.59 20.74 -6.23
C SER A 147 -29.17 20.09 -4.97
N ALA A 148 -28.35 19.31 -4.24
CA ALA A 148 -28.71 18.71 -2.95
C ALA A 148 -29.08 19.75 -1.86
N CYS A 149 -28.65 21.01 -2.01
CA CYS A 149 -29.00 22.10 -1.08
C CYS A 149 -30.37 22.73 -1.38
N LEU A 150 -30.95 22.50 -2.56
CA LEU A 150 -32.22 23.09 -3.00
C LEU A 150 -33.41 22.25 -2.51
N LYS A 151 -33.93 22.60 -1.33
CA LYS A 151 -35.04 21.85 -0.69
C LYS A 151 -36.44 22.38 -1.03
N ASN A 152 -36.54 23.59 -1.57
CA ASN A 152 -37.84 24.19 -1.91
C ASN A 152 -38.33 23.65 -3.27
N PRO A 153 -39.51 23.01 -3.35
CA PRO A 153 -40.02 22.40 -4.58
C PRO A 153 -40.09 23.34 -5.79
N LYS A 154 -40.27 24.65 -5.58
CA LYS A 154 -40.34 25.66 -6.65
C LYS A 154 -39.02 25.94 -7.36
N VAL A 155 -37.90 25.55 -6.75
CA VAL A 155 -36.55 25.81 -7.25
C VAL A 155 -35.77 24.52 -7.53
N ILE A 156 -36.37 23.36 -7.28
CA ILE A 156 -35.79 22.07 -7.67
C ILE A 156 -35.70 22.01 -9.20
N GLY A 157 -34.51 21.69 -9.71
CA GLY A 157 -34.21 21.68 -11.15
C GLY A 157 -33.58 22.97 -11.68
N LYS A 158 -33.55 24.04 -10.87
CA LYS A 158 -32.78 25.26 -11.18
C LYS A 158 -31.33 25.14 -10.72
N GLN A 159 -30.47 25.98 -11.26
CA GLN A 159 -29.09 26.16 -10.81
C GLN A 159 -28.95 27.54 -10.15
N PHE A 160 -28.15 27.62 -9.09
CA PHE A 160 -27.87 28.88 -8.41
C PHE A 160 -26.37 29.03 -8.18
N PHE A 161 -25.94 30.28 -8.20
CA PHE A 161 -24.57 30.69 -7.96
C PHE A 161 -24.59 31.73 -6.84
N GLN A 162 -23.89 31.45 -5.76
CA GLN A 162 -23.73 32.40 -4.66
C GLN A 162 -22.56 33.32 -4.99
N TYR A 163 -22.85 34.61 -5.15
CA TYR A 163 -21.85 35.65 -5.26
C TYR A 163 -21.64 36.24 -3.88
N THR A 164 -20.38 36.43 -3.51
CA THR A 164 -20.02 36.97 -2.21
C THR A 164 -18.90 37.98 -2.40
N ALA A 165 -19.14 39.22 -1.96
CA ALA A 165 -18.12 40.24 -1.86
C ALA A 165 -17.85 40.53 -0.38
N ILE A 166 -16.59 40.45 0.03
CA ILE A 166 -16.16 40.73 1.41
C ILE A 166 -15.10 41.80 1.36
N ASP A 167 -15.35 42.93 2.01
CA ASP A 167 -14.28 43.86 2.35
C ASP A 167 -13.40 43.24 3.43
N GLU A 168 -12.12 43.02 3.12
CA GLU A 168 -11.22 42.36 4.04
C GLU A 168 -10.91 43.21 5.29
N TYR A 169 -11.05 44.54 5.19
CA TYR A 169 -10.76 45.46 6.30
C TYR A 169 -11.94 45.56 7.25
N SER A 170 -13.08 46.07 6.77
CA SER A 170 -14.27 46.29 7.62
C SER A 170 -15.05 45.02 7.94
N ARG A 171 -14.76 43.91 7.24
CA ARG A 171 -15.55 42.67 7.25
C ARG A 171 -17.00 42.86 6.78
N TRP A 172 -17.33 44.00 6.16
CA TRP A 172 -18.60 44.17 5.48
C TRP A 172 -18.73 43.13 4.37
N ARG A 173 -19.91 42.53 4.27
CA ARG A 173 -20.16 41.42 3.36
C ARG A 173 -21.48 41.62 2.63
N PHE A 174 -21.40 41.45 1.31
CA PHE A 174 -22.54 41.25 0.44
C PHE A 174 -22.62 39.77 0.04
N VAL A 175 -23.81 39.18 0.11
CA VAL A 175 -24.07 37.81 -0.34
C VAL A 175 -25.40 37.80 -1.06
N GLU A 176 -25.40 37.32 -2.30
CA GLU A 176 -26.60 37.14 -3.09
C GLU A 176 -26.51 35.88 -3.95
N ALA A 177 -27.66 35.29 -4.28
CA ALA A 177 -27.75 34.11 -5.12
C ALA A 177 -28.43 34.46 -6.45
N PHE A 178 -27.78 34.10 -7.55
CA PHE A 178 -28.26 34.36 -8.90
C PHE A 178 -28.52 33.03 -9.63
N GLU A 179 -29.49 33.01 -10.55
CA GLU A 179 -29.81 31.83 -11.38
C GLU A 179 -28.80 31.64 -12.53
N GLU A 180 -28.05 32.69 -12.88
CA GLU A 180 -27.13 32.70 -14.02
C GLU A 180 -25.69 32.96 -13.60
N HIS A 181 -24.75 32.30 -14.29
CA HIS A 181 -23.32 32.55 -14.17
C HIS A 181 -22.82 33.29 -15.41
N ASN A 182 -23.11 34.59 -15.45
CA ASN A 182 -22.73 35.47 -16.55
C ASN A 182 -22.18 36.81 -16.04
N THR A 183 -21.51 37.53 -16.92
CA THR A 183 -20.88 38.82 -16.61
C THR A 183 -21.87 39.86 -16.09
N TYR A 184 -23.14 39.78 -16.50
CA TYR A 184 -24.19 40.68 -16.05
C TYR A 184 -24.49 40.47 -14.56
N SER A 185 -24.71 39.22 -14.14
CA SER A 185 -24.92 38.86 -12.73
C SER A 185 -23.67 39.12 -11.87
N SER A 186 -22.47 39.05 -12.46
CA SER A 186 -21.22 39.39 -11.76
C SER A 186 -21.00 40.89 -11.57
N ALA A 187 -21.68 41.74 -12.33
CA ALA A 187 -21.49 43.19 -12.34
C ALA A 187 -22.56 43.96 -11.52
N MET A 188 -23.63 43.27 -11.10
CA MET A 188 -24.65 43.76 -10.16
C MET A 188 -24.14 43.70 -8.72
#